data_AF-A0A7C3CJ90-F1
#
_entry.id   AF-A0A7C3CJ90-F1
#
_cell.length_a   1.000
_cell.length_b   1.000
_cell.length_c   1.000
_cell.angle_alpha   90.00
_cell.angle_beta   90.00
_cell.angle_gamma   90.00
#
_symmetry.space_group_name_H-M   'P 1'
#
loop_
_entity.id
_entity.type
_entity.pdbx_description
1 polymer ?
#
loop_
_entity_poly.entity_id
_entity_poly.type
_entity_poly.pdbx_seq_one_letter_code
_entity_poly.pdbx_strand_id
1 'polypeptide(L)'
;MINKNLFTEEAQKRRREEALEKHRYMAKLFREDRLAFERERKRLIREVINNAQSQELKEELTELQAVIDKRMKGAKNKYNRLIIIRMMLMDQVNQKFLPLLRGFQSASCNIKKKKKPTVTLCQKKEK
;
A
#
# COMPACT_ATOMS: atom_id res chain seq x y z
N MET A 1 11.91 -20.61 25.52
CA MET A 1 11.24 -19.40 24.98
C MET A 1 12.05 -18.92 23.78
N ILE A 2 11.57 -19.14 22.55
CA ILE A 2 12.26 -18.67 21.34
C ILE A 2 11.99 -17.17 21.20
N ASN A 3 13.06 -16.38 21.18
CA ASN A 3 13.04 -14.93 21.09
C ASN A 3 12.40 -14.49 19.76
N LYS A 4 11.13 -14.06 19.79
CA LYS A 4 10.37 -13.61 18.60
C LYS A 4 10.99 -12.39 17.89
N ASN A 5 11.95 -11.70 18.52
CA ASN A 5 12.59 -10.51 17.98
C ASN A 5 13.70 -10.79 16.95
N LEU A 6 14.41 -11.92 17.03
CA LEU A 6 15.55 -12.22 16.15
C LEU A 6 15.14 -12.51 14.70
N PHE A 7 13.97 -13.15 14.52
CA PHE A 7 13.40 -13.44 13.19
C PHE A 7 12.99 -12.17 12.43
N THR A 8 12.87 -11.04 13.11
CA THR A 8 12.43 -9.76 12.54
C THR A 8 13.58 -8.92 12.00
N GLU A 9 14.71 -8.82 12.69
CA GLU A 9 15.80 -7.91 12.30
C GLU A 9 16.60 -8.45 11.12
N GLU A 10 16.97 -9.73 11.14
CA GLU A 10 17.70 -10.36 10.03
C GLU A 10 16.85 -10.40 8.75
N ALA A 11 15.56 -10.75 8.87
CA ALA A 11 14.63 -10.73 7.74
C ALA A 11 14.36 -9.32 7.21
N GLN A 12 14.38 -8.30 8.08
CA GLN A 12 14.31 -6.90 7.63
C GLN A 12 15.60 -6.48 6.92
N LYS A 13 16.77 -6.85 7.46
CA LYS A 13 18.07 -6.56 6.85
C LYS A 13 18.19 -7.18 5.46
N ARG A 14 17.85 -8.46 5.31
CA ARG A 14 17.82 -9.16 4.01
C ARG A 14 16.90 -8.47 3.01
N ARG A 15 15.66 -8.15 3.41
CA ARG A 15 14.71 -7.42 2.55
C ARG A 15 15.24 -6.05 2.11
N ARG A 16 15.95 -5.34 2.99
CA ARG A 16 16.58 -4.06 2.65
C ARG A 16 17.73 -4.24 1.67
N GLU A 17 18.59 -5.23 1.89
CA GLU A 17 19.72 -5.55 1.02
C GLU A 17 19.23 -5.94 -0.39
N GLU A 18 18.24 -6.83 -0.48
CA GLU A 18 17.60 -7.21 -1.74
C GLU A 18 16.96 -6.01 -2.45
N ALA A 19 16.28 -5.13 -1.73
CA ALA A 19 15.69 -3.92 -2.29
C ALA A 19 16.76 -2.96 -2.82
N LEU A 20 17.87 -2.80 -2.09
CA LEU A 20 19.00 -1.96 -2.50
C LEU A 20 19.70 -2.53 -3.73
N GLU A 21 19.91 -3.84 -3.79
CA GLU A 21 20.51 -4.51 -4.94
C GLU A 21 19.63 -4.38 -6.18
N LYS A 22 18.32 -4.67 -6.05
CA LYS A 22 17.35 -4.44 -7.12
C LYS A 22 17.36 -2.99 -7.60
N HIS A 23 17.42 -2.03 -6.68
CA HIS A 23 17.51 -0.61 -7.03
C HIS A 23 18.79 -0.29 -7.80
N ARG A 24 19.95 -0.78 -7.35
CA ARG A 24 21.24 -0.59 -8.05
C ARG A 24 21.20 -1.18 -9.45
N TYR A 25 20.64 -2.38 -9.60
CA TYR A 25 20.47 -3.04 -10.89
C TYR A 25 19.56 -2.24 -11.83
N MET A 26 18.39 -1.79 -11.36
CA MET A 26 17.49 -0.92 -12.13
C MET A 26 18.17 0.39 -12.54
N ALA A 27 18.91 1.02 -11.62
CA ALA A 27 19.63 2.27 -11.90
C ALA A 27 20.79 2.10 -12.90
N LYS A 28 21.41 0.91 -12.93
CA LYS A 28 22.38 0.53 -13.95
C LYS A 28 21.71 0.40 -15.32
N LEU A 29 20.65 -0.40 -15.42
CA LEU A 29 19.89 -0.55 -16.67
C LEU A 29 19.40 0.79 -17.20
N PHE A 30 18.86 1.66 -16.34
CA PHE A 30 18.36 2.97 -16.77
C PHE A 30 19.44 3.83 -17.45
N ARG A 31 20.69 3.72 -17.01
CA ARG A 31 21.83 4.49 -17.56
C ARG A 31 22.41 3.84 -18.81
N GLU A 32 22.48 2.51 -18.83
CA GLU A 32 23.21 1.75 -19.86
C GLU A 32 22.31 1.25 -20.98
N ASP A 33 21.13 0.69 -20.66
CA ASP A 33 20.17 0.16 -21.63
C ASP A 33 18.73 0.48 -21.20
N ARG A 34 18.22 1.55 -21.80
CA ARG A 34 16.86 2.04 -21.54
C ARG A 34 15.76 1.07 -21.97
N LEU A 35 16.00 0.24 -22.98
CA LEU A 35 15.01 -0.75 -23.44
C LEU A 35 14.98 -1.97 -22.52
N ALA A 36 16.14 -2.43 -22.05
CA ALA A 36 16.21 -3.46 -21.01
C ALA A 36 15.55 -2.96 -19.71
N PHE A 37 15.80 -1.71 -19.32
CA PHE A 37 15.14 -1.09 -18.17
C PHE A 37 13.61 -1.13 -18.27
N GLU A 38 13.03 -0.69 -19.40
CA GLU A 38 11.56 -0.69 -19.54
C GLU A 38 10.96 -2.10 -19.58
N ARG A 39 11.67 -3.08 -20.15
CA ARG A 39 11.25 -4.49 -20.10
C ARG A 39 11.22 -5.01 -18.67
N GLU A 40 12.28 -4.73 -17.92
CA GLU A 40 12.42 -5.21 -16.55
C GLU A 40 11.47 -4.49 -15.58
N ARG A 41 11.25 -3.18 -15.76
CA ARG A 41 10.20 -2.42 -15.05
C ARG A 41 8.83 -3.07 -15.21
N LYS A 42 8.45 -3.41 -16.44
CA LYS A 42 7.15 -4.08 -16.72
C LYS A 42 7.10 -5.49 -16.15
N ARG A 43 8.22 -6.22 -16.12
CA ARG A 43 8.30 -7.54 -15.47
C ARG A 43 8.03 -7.42 -13.97
N LEU A 44 8.71 -6.51 -13.28
CA LEU A 44 8.56 -6.29 -11.84
C LEU A 44 7.13 -5.84 -11.47
N ILE A 45 6.52 -4.95 -12.26
CA ILE A 45 5.13 -4.55 -12.02
C ILE A 45 4.18 -5.74 -12.17
N ARG A 46 4.34 -6.56 -13.22
CA ARG A 46 3.53 -7.77 -13.39
C ARG A 46 3.72 -8.77 -12.25
N GLU A 47 4.95 -8.91 -11.76
CA GLU A 47 5.25 -9.75 -10.59
C GLU A 47 4.48 -9.27 -9.34
N VAL A 48 4.48 -7.96 -9.07
CA VAL A 48 3.71 -7.37 -7.96
C VAL A 48 2.22 -7.61 -8.12
N ILE A 49 1.67 -7.38 -9.32
CA ILE A 49 0.26 -7.62 -9.62
C ILE A 49 -0.09 -9.09 -9.41
N ASN A 50 0.69 -10.02 -9.98
CA ASN A 50 0.42 -11.45 -9.91
C ASN A 50 0.45 -12.00 -8.47
N ASN A 51 1.23 -11.37 -7.59
CA ASN A 51 1.32 -11.71 -6.17
C ASN A 51 0.16 -11.16 -5.32
N ALA A 52 -0.76 -10.37 -5.89
CA ALA A 52 -1.96 -9.91 -5.20
C ALA A 52 -2.90 -11.09 -4.85
N GLN A 53 -3.60 -10.96 -3.71
CA GLN A 53 -4.35 -12.06 -3.09
C GLN A 53 -5.61 -12.47 -3.84
N SER A 54 -6.33 -11.52 -4.45
CA SER A 54 -7.58 -11.78 -5.17
C SER A 54 -7.46 -11.42 -6.66
N GLN A 55 -8.28 -12.08 -7.48
CA GLN A 55 -8.34 -11.79 -8.92
C GLN A 55 -8.85 -10.37 -9.19
N GLU A 56 -9.85 -9.92 -8.43
CA GLU A 56 -10.37 -8.54 -8.49
C GLU A 56 -9.26 -7.51 -8.23
N LEU A 57 -8.41 -7.72 -7.22
CA LEU A 57 -7.30 -6.81 -6.93
C LEU A 57 -6.25 -6.83 -8.05
N LYS A 58 -6.05 -7.96 -8.74
CA LYS A 58 -5.16 -8.03 -9.92
C LYS A 58 -5.68 -7.17 -11.06
N GLU A 59 -6.98 -7.22 -11.30
CA GLU A 59 -7.66 -6.42 -12.32
C GLU A 59 -7.56 -4.92 -12.00
N GLU A 60 -7.90 -4.52 -10.77
CA GLU A 60 -7.76 -3.13 -10.32
C GLU A 60 -6.32 -2.59 -10.48
N LEU A 61 -5.32 -3.37 -10.08
CA LEU A 61 -3.91 -2.97 -10.21
C LEU A 61 -3.46 -2.89 -11.67
N THR A 62 -3.98 -3.76 -12.53
CA THR A 62 -3.72 -3.75 -13.97
C THR A 62 -4.31 -2.50 -14.62
N GLU A 63 -5.55 -2.16 -14.28
CA GLU A 63 -6.22 -0.94 -14.76
C GLU A 63 -5.49 0.32 -14.27
N LEU A 64 -5.10 0.36 -13.00
CA LEU A 64 -4.31 1.45 -12.43
C LEU A 64 -3.01 1.64 -13.21
N GLN A 65 -2.29 0.55 -13.50
CA GLN A 65 -1.07 0.62 -14.28
C GLN A 65 -1.30 1.15 -15.70
N ALA A 66 -2.40 0.75 -16.35
CA ALA A 66 -2.76 1.23 -17.69
C ALA A 66 -3.05 2.74 -17.70
N VAL A 67 -3.75 3.25 -16.67
CA VAL A 67 -4.01 4.68 -16.49
C VAL A 67 -2.71 5.45 -16.31
N ILE A 68 -1.80 4.94 -15.47
CA ILE A 68 -0.47 5.53 -15.26
C ILE A 68 0.29 5.59 -16.59
N ASP A 69 0.38 4.48 -17.32
CA ASP A 69 1.11 4.42 -18.59
C ASP A 69 0.53 5.38 -19.63
N LYS A 70 -0.80 5.49 -19.72
CA LYS A 70 -1.49 6.45 -20.61
C LYS A 70 -1.12 7.89 -20.26
N ARG A 71 -1.17 8.26 -18.97
CA ARG A 71 -0.81 9.62 -18.51
C ARG A 71 0.67 9.92 -18.71
N MET A 72 1.56 8.95 -18.46
CA MET A 72 3.00 9.10 -18.67
C MET A 72 3.37 9.30 -20.14
N LYS A 73 2.68 8.63 -21.07
CA LYS A 73 2.85 8.84 -22.52
C LYS A 73 2.48 10.27 -22.95
N GLY A 74 1.40 10.82 -22.38
CA GLY A 74 0.99 12.21 -22.64
C GLY A 74 1.89 13.28 -22.01
N ALA A 75 2.73 12.88 -21.06
CA ALA A 75 3.62 13.79 -20.34
C ALA A 75 4.87 14.13 -21.19
N LYS A 76 4.78 15.26 -21.90
CA LYS A 76 5.78 15.78 -22.85
C LYS A 76 7.20 15.93 -22.27
N ASN A 77 7.36 16.19 -20.97
CA ASN A 77 8.66 16.39 -20.33
C ASN A 77 8.76 15.66 -18.96
N LYS A 78 9.98 15.57 -18.41
CA LYS A 78 10.26 14.88 -17.13
C LYS A 78 9.54 15.53 -15.94
N TYR A 79 9.45 16.86 -15.91
CA TYR A 79 8.81 17.61 -14.83
C TYR A 79 7.30 17.32 -14.75
N ASN A 80 6.61 17.31 -15.89
CA ASN A 80 5.19 17.01 -15.97
C ASN A 80 4.89 15.57 -15.56
N ARG A 81 5.77 14.61 -15.89
CA ARG A 81 5.64 13.23 -15.39
C ARG A 81 5.64 13.19 -13.86
N LEU A 82 6.56 13.93 -13.24
CA LEU A 82 6.65 14.01 -11.79
C LEU A 82 5.42 14.68 -11.16
N ILE A 83 4.90 15.76 -11.76
CA ILE A 83 3.65 16.38 -11.32
C ILE A 83 2.48 15.40 -11.41
N ILE A 84 2.35 14.68 -12.53
CA ILE A 84 1.27 13.70 -12.74
C ILE A 84 1.31 12.62 -11.65
N ILE A 85 2.49 12.06 -11.35
CA ILE A 85 2.62 11.06 -10.27
C ILE A 85 2.17 11.65 -8.94
N ARG A 86 2.64 12.86 -8.60
CA ARG A 86 2.27 13.53 -7.34
C ARG A 86 0.76 13.75 -7.24
N MET A 87 0.13 14.24 -8.30
CA MET A 87 -1.31 14.45 -8.33
C MET A 87 -2.07 13.14 -8.15
N MET A 88 -1.71 12.09 -8.89
CA MET A 88 -2.35 10.78 -8.75
C MET A 88 -2.23 10.21 -7.34
N LEU A 89 -1.06 10.37 -6.70
CA LEU A 89 -0.86 9.94 -5.32
C LEU A 89 -1.75 10.73 -4.36
N MET A 90 -1.80 12.06 -4.50
CA MET A 90 -2.63 12.91 -3.64
C MET A 90 -4.12 12.64 -3.84
N ASP A 91 -4.56 12.37 -5.07
CA ASP A 91 -5.94 11.97 -5.36
C ASP A 91 -6.31 10.69 -4.60
N GLN A 92 -5.45 9.66 -4.63
CA GLN A 92 -5.69 8.42 -3.89
C GLN A 92 -5.71 8.63 -2.37
N VAL A 93 -4.82 9.47 -1.85
CA VAL A 93 -4.80 9.83 -0.43
C VAL A 93 -6.11 10.51 -0.04
N ASN A 94 -6.56 11.49 -0.82
CA ASN A 94 -7.76 12.26 -0.52
C ASN A 94 -9.05 11.47 -0.71
N GLN A 95 -9.15 10.63 -1.74
CA GLN A 95 -10.38 9.91 -2.09
C GLN A 95 -10.56 8.63 -1.30
N LYS A 96 -9.48 7.87 -1.04
CA LYS A 96 -9.56 6.56 -0.38
C LYS A 96 -9.02 6.62 1.04
N PHE A 97 -7.80 7.13 1.23
CA PHE A 97 -7.10 6.97 2.50
C PHE A 97 -7.67 7.85 3.62
N LEU A 98 -7.89 9.15 3.36
CA LEU A 98 -8.42 10.07 4.37
C LEU A 98 -9.84 9.70 4.84
N PRO A 99 -10.79 9.32 3.97
CA PRO A 99 -12.11 8.86 4.41
C PRO A 99 -12.04 7.59 5.26
N LEU A 100 -11.20 6.62 4.89
CA LEU A 100 -11.00 5.40 5.68
C LEU A 100 -10.49 5.75 7.08
N LEU A 101 -9.48 6.62 7.18
CA LEU A 101 -8.93 7.06 8.48
C LEU A 101 -9.98 7.79 9.34
N ARG A 102 -10.80 8.66 8.73
CA ARG A 102 -11.91 9.32 9.45
C ARG A 102 -12.94 8.31 9.94
N GLY A 103 -13.26 7.30 9.13
CA GLY A 103 -14.12 6.17 9.51
C GLY A 103 -13.57 5.35 10.68
N PHE A 104 -12.25 5.11 10.71
CA PHE A 104 -11.59 4.45 11.84
C PHE A 104 -11.65 5.30 13.12
N GLN A 105 -11.41 6.60 13.02
CA GLN A 105 -11.51 7.50 14.17
C GLN A 105 -12.93 7.53 14.76
N SER A 106 -13.96 7.66 13.91
CA SER A 106 -15.35 7.67 14.35
C SER A 106 -15.83 6.33 14.91
N ALA A 107 -15.34 5.20 14.39
CA ALA A 107 -15.58 3.89 14.97
C ALA A 107 -14.92 3.75 16.36
N SER A 108 -13.70 4.24 16.52
CA SER A 108 -12.96 4.17 17.78
C SER A 108 -13.59 5.00 18.91
N CYS A 109 -14.25 6.13 18.60
CA CYS A 109 -14.89 6.98 19.61
C CYS A 109 -16.26 6.44 20.06
N ASN A 110 -16.96 5.66 19.23
CA ASN A 110 -18.18 4.95 19.61
C ASN A 110 -17.94 3.76 20.55
N ILE A 111 -16.78 3.09 20.44
CA ILE A 111 -16.41 1.97 21.33
C ILE A 111 -16.19 2.46 22.77
N LYS A 112 -15.69 3.70 22.96
CA LYS A 112 -15.50 4.28 24.31
C LYS A 112 -16.81 4.63 25.02
N LYS A 113 -17.92 4.79 24.30
CA LYS A 113 -19.22 5.16 24.89
C LYS A 113 -20.12 3.97 25.29
N LYS A 114 -19.80 2.75 24.87
CA LYS A 114 -20.60 1.53 25.16
C LYS A 114 -20.17 0.76 26.42
N LYS A 115 -19.32 1.32 27.29
CA LYS A 115 -18.89 0.67 28.54
C LYS A 115 -19.45 1.36 29.78
N LYS A 116 -20.73 1.10 30.09
CA LYS A 116 -21.22 0.75 31.44
C LYS A 116 -22.53 -0.02 31.28
N PRO A 117 -22.57 -1.35 31.45
CA PRO A 117 -23.83 -2.00 31.74
C PRO A 117 -24.25 -1.59 33.16
N THR A 118 -25.31 -0.79 33.26
CA THR A 118 -26.00 -0.59 34.53
C THR A 118 -26.66 -1.91 34.89
N VAL A 119 -26.03 -2.66 35.81
CA VAL A 119 -26.65 -3.84 36.41
C VAL A 119 -27.70 -3.33 37.39
N THR A 120 -28.96 -3.31 36.97
CA THR A 120 -30.08 -3.19 37.91
C THR A 120 -30.26 -4.54 38.60
N LEU A 121 -29.79 -4.65 39.84
CA LEU A 121 -30.12 -5.75 40.74
C LEU A 121 -31.62 -5.66 41.05
N CYS A 122 -32.42 -6.44 40.35
CA CYS A 122 -33.80 -6.71 40.72
C CYS A 122 -33.75 -7.68 41.92
N GLN A 123 -33.79 -7.15 43.14
CA GLN A 123 -33.96 -7.96 44.33
C GLN A 123 -35.39 -8.52 44.32
N LYS A 124 -35.52 -9.80 43.93
CA LYS A 124 -36.70 -10.61 44.24
C LYS A 124 -36.80 -10.69 45.76
N LYS A 125 -37.78 -10.01 46.36
CA LYS A 125 -38.27 -10.37 47.69
C LYS A 125 -39.18 -11.57 47.51
N GLU A 126 -38.68 -12.75 47.88
CA GLU A 126 -39.50 -13.93 48.08
C GLU A 126 -40.06 -13.91 49.50
N LYS A 127 -41.40 -13.96 49.57
CA LYS A 127 -42.29 -14.34 50.69
C LYS A 127 -42.41 -13.40 51.87
#